data_AF-A0A8T5IIY1-F1
#
_entry.id   AF-A0A8T5IIY1-F1
#
_cell.length_a   1.000
_cell.length_b   1.000
_cell.length_c   1.000
_cell.angle_alpha   90.00
_cell.angle_beta   90.00
_cell.angle_gamma   90.00
#
_symmetry.space_group_name_H-M   'P 1'
#
loop_
_entity.id
_entity.type
_entity.pdbx_description
1 polymer ?
#
loop_
_entity_poly.entity_id
_entity_poly.type
_entity_poly.pdbx_seq_one_letter_code
_entity_poly.pdbx_strand_id
1 'polypeptide(L)'
;MVKTNLSAQDFAKYFKSNRLGNLHIPNGDSVNFRGYFQKGLDVNLGALFEVMSGWRINRYEVPLDDIFAVIAYGSAVKYPGYKMVPRIRKKYLDLFGPEIEVEKKELITPNDVDFYVLTGRDITRHKSIKPRMENYNCGSMGDITAVVEGGINLVNRGIGQLAEGIENGDTISISAMKEGIPVFYDDRFEEVRVKIGIERDTPRRIYWGEDYRANLIGEIK
;
A
#
# COMPACT_ATOMS: atom_id res chain seq x y z
N MET A 1 -15.67 20.53 -4.97
CA MET A 1 -15.26 20.30 -3.56
C MET A 1 -14.38 19.06 -3.55
N VAL A 2 -13.08 19.21 -3.32
CA VAL A 2 -12.13 18.09 -3.31
C VAL A 2 -12.34 17.34 -2.00
N LYS A 3 -12.92 16.14 -2.04
CA LYS A 3 -13.00 15.26 -0.87
C LYS A 3 -11.58 14.81 -0.51
N THR A 4 -11.17 15.02 0.73
CA THR A 4 -9.90 14.47 1.27
C THR A 4 -9.97 12.96 1.40
N ASN A 5 -11.16 12.40 1.64
CA ASN A 5 -11.38 10.97 1.86
C ASN A 5 -12.44 10.47 0.88
N LEU A 6 -12.12 9.36 0.21
CA LEU A 6 -13.00 8.73 -0.75
C LEU A 6 -13.27 7.29 -0.30
N SER A 7 -14.55 6.95 -0.21
CA SER A 7 -15.00 5.59 0.10
C SER A 7 -14.90 4.69 -1.13
N ALA A 8 -14.99 3.38 -0.94
CA ALA A 8 -15.12 2.43 -2.05
C ALA A 8 -16.31 2.75 -2.97
N GLN A 9 -17.39 3.32 -2.42
CA GLN A 9 -18.59 3.72 -3.17
C GLN A 9 -18.35 4.95 -4.04
N ASP A 10 -17.54 5.91 -3.59
CA ASP A 10 -17.13 7.05 -4.42
C ASP A 10 -16.28 6.55 -5.60
N PHE A 11 -15.33 5.65 -5.35
CA PHE A 11 -14.53 5.00 -6.39
C PHE A 11 -15.37 4.22 -7.40
N ALA A 12 -16.40 3.49 -6.93
CA ALA A 12 -17.32 2.77 -7.81
C ALA A 12 -18.04 3.70 -8.80
N LYS A 13 -18.35 4.96 -8.41
CA LYS A 13 -18.98 5.94 -9.32
C LYS A 13 -18.02 6.35 -10.44
N TYR A 14 -16.76 6.62 -10.10
CA TYR A 14 -15.71 6.92 -11.09
C TYR A 14 -15.44 5.72 -12.00
N PHE A 15 -15.37 4.50 -11.44
CA PHE A 15 -15.16 3.28 -12.20
C PHE A 15 -16.28 3.04 -13.21
N LYS A 16 -17.55 3.10 -12.78
CA LYS A 16 -18.72 2.97 -13.68
C LYS A 16 -18.77 4.00 -14.80
N SER A 17 -18.13 5.15 -14.58
CA SER A 17 -18.04 6.24 -15.57
C SER A 17 -16.76 6.19 -16.41
N ASN A 18 -15.91 5.17 -16.26
CA ASN A 18 -14.57 5.08 -16.86
C ASN A 18 -13.68 6.30 -16.58
N ARG A 19 -13.76 6.83 -15.36
CA ARG A 19 -13.06 8.04 -14.89
C ARG A 19 -12.06 7.78 -13.76
N LEU A 20 -11.62 6.54 -13.56
CA LEU A 20 -10.51 6.24 -12.65
C LEU A 20 -9.17 6.44 -13.38
N GLY A 21 -8.36 7.37 -12.90
CA GLY A 21 -7.02 7.65 -13.39
C GLY A 21 -5.94 6.90 -12.60
N ASN A 22 -4.91 7.62 -12.17
CA ASN A 22 -3.75 7.04 -11.49
C ASN A 22 -3.52 7.64 -10.09
N LEU A 23 -2.95 6.83 -9.20
CA LEU A 23 -2.36 7.25 -7.94
C LEU A 23 -0.85 7.37 -8.10
N HIS A 24 -0.32 8.58 -7.94
CA HIS A 24 1.10 8.87 -7.99
C HIS A 24 1.76 8.67 -6.61
N ILE A 25 2.79 7.84 -6.59
CA ILE A 25 3.60 7.50 -5.42
C ILE A 25 5.01 8.05 -5.64
N PRO A 26 5.39 9.17 -4.99
CA PRO A 26 6.59 9.92 -5.36
C PRO A 26 7.89 9.24 -4.95
N ASN A 27 7.85 8.35 -3.96
CA ASN A 27 9.03 7.61 -3.56
C ASN A 27 9.19 6.32 -4.37
N GLY A 28 8.23 5.92 -5.21
CA GLY A 28 8.36 4.75 -6.10
C GLY A 28 9.35 5.00 -7.24
N ASP A 29 9.99 3.96 -7.80
CA ASP A 29 10.68 4.05 -9.09
C ASP A 29 9.95 3.16 -10.10
N SER A 30 9.80 3.63 -11.33
CA SER A 30 9.21 2.86 -12.43
C SER A 30 10.14 2.83 -13.64
N VAL A 31 10.10 1.75 -14.40
CA VAL A 31 10.84 1.64 -15.67
C VAL A 31 9.88 1.98 -16.80
N ASN A 32 10.19 3.01 -17.58
CA ASN A 32 9.35 3.36 -18.73
C ASN A 32 9.53 2.37 -19.90
N PHE A 33 8.67 2.45 -20.92
CA PHE A 33 8.68 1.55 -22.08
C PHE A 33 10.01 1.56 -22.88
N ARG A 34 10.89 2.53 -22.63
CA ARG A 34 12.22 2.64 -23.25
C ARG A 34 13.35 2.16 -22.33
N GLY A 35 13.03 1.56 -21.18
CA GLY A 35 14.00 1.06 -20.22
C GLY A 35 14.65 2.13 -19.33
N TYR A 36 14.17 3.38 -19.35
CA TYR A 36 14.68 4.43 -18.47
C TYR A 36 13.94 4.44 -17.14
N PHE A 37 14.71 4.63 -16.06
CA PHE A 37 14.16 4.88 -14.73
C PHE A 37 13.47 6.24 -14.66
N GLN A 38 12.20 6.22 -14.30
CA GLN A 38 11.40 7.38 -13.98
C GLN A 38 11.17 7.40 -12.47
N LYS A 39 11.42 8.55 -11.85
CA LYS A 39 11.03 8.79 -10.46
C LYS A 39 9.52 8.86 -10.36
N GLY A 40 9.00 8.19 -9.34
CA GLY A 40 7.58 8.02 -9.10
C GLY A 40 7.06 6.71 -9.71
N LEU A 41 6.09 6.14 -9.00
CA LEU A 41 5.30 5.01 -9.44
C LEU A 41 3.85 5.45 -9.60
N ASP A 42 3.26 5.17 -10.75
CA ASP A 42 1.84 5.41 -11.00
C ASP A 42 1.06 4.10 -10.91
N VAL A 43 0.09 4.04 -10.00
CA VAL A 43 -0.80 2.89 -9.85
C VAL A 43 -2.12 3.19 -10.56
N ASN A 44 -2.53 2.32 -11.49
CA ASN A 44 -3.80 2.44 -12.16
C ASN A 44 -4.96 2.14 -11.18
N LEU A 45 -5.80 3.15 -10.92
CA LEU A 45 -6.88 3.05 -9.95
C LEU A 45 -8.03 2.15 -10.44
N GLY A 46 -8.23 2.06 -11.76
CA GLY A 46 -9.20 1.13 -12.36
C GLY A 46 -8.82 -0.32 -12.11
N ALA A 47 -7.57 -0.68 -12.39
CA ALA A 47 -7.03 -2.01 -12.11
C ALA A 47 -7.06 -2.32 -10.60
N LEU A 48 -6.67 -1.36 -9.75
CA LEU A 48 -6.78 -1.53 -8.30
C LEU A 48 -8.23 -1.79 -7.86
N PHE A 49 -9.19 -1.03 -8.42
CA PHE A 49 -10.61 -1.20 -8.12
C PHE A 49 -11.14 -2.58 -8.56
N GLU A 50 -10.76 -3.05 -9.74
CA GLU A 50 -11.11 -4.39 -10.23
C GLU A 50 -10.55 -5.48 -9.33
N VAL A 51 -9.29 -5.35 -8.92
CA VAL A 51 -8.62 -6.35 -8.08
C VAL A 51 -9.16 -6.35 -6.65
N MET A 52 -9.58 -5.20 -6.09
CA MET A 52 -10.18 -5.15 -4.75
C MET A 52 -11.66 -5.55 -4.72
N SER A 53 -12.34 -5.53 -5.86
CA SER A 53 -13.78 -5.80 -5.96
C SER A 53 -14.06 -7.15 -6.61
N GLY A 54 -15.30 -7.63 -6.58
CA GLY A 54 -15.67 -8.90 -7.19
C GLY A 54 -15.14 -10.15 -6.45
N TRP A 55 -14.67 -9.99 -5.21
CA TRP A 55 -14.26 -11.11 -4.37
C TRP A 55 -15.45 -11.92 -3.91
N ARG A 56 -15.25 -13.22 -3.73
CA ARG A 56 -16.30 -14.10 -3.22
C ARG A 56 -15.79 -14.86 -2.00
N ILE A 57 -16.54 -14.79 -0.90
CA ILE A 57 -16.40 -15.67 0.26
C ILE A 57 -17.45 -16.77 0.09
N ASN A 58 -17.00 -18.01 -0.10
CA ASN A 58 -17.86 -19.13 -0.51
C ASN A 58 -18.61 -18.84 -1.83
N ARG A 59 -19.94 -18.65 -1.76
CA ARG A 59 -20.80 -18.32 -2.91
C ARG A 59 -21.19 -16.84 -2.97
N TYR A 60 -20.85 -16.07 -1.93
CA TYR A 60 -21.31 -14.70 -1.77
C TYR A 60 -20.21 -13.73 -2.18
N GLU A 61 -20.57 -12.77 -3.01
CA GLU A 61 -19.69 -11.65 -3.32
C GLU A 61 -19.52 -10.79 -2.07
N VAL A 62 -18.29 -10.39 -1.76
CA VAL A 62 -18.01 -9.41 -0.71
C VAL A 62 -18.59 -8.10 -1.19
N PRO A 63 -19.62 -7.57 -0.53
CA PRO A 63 -20.23 -6.35 -0.99
C PRO A 63 -19.27 -5.18 -0.72
N LEU A 64 -19.28 -4.18 -1.60
CA LEU A 64 -18.34 -3.05 -1.52
C LEU A 64 -18.48 -2.25 -0.20
N ASP A 65 -19.65 -2.31 0.44
CA ASP A 65 -19.91 -1.71 1.74
C ASP A 65 -19.31 -2.51 2.91
N ASP A 66 -18.78 -3.72 2.68
CA ASP A 66 -18.01 -4.47 3.67
C ASP A 66 -16.51 -4.16 3.59
N ILE A 67 -16.05 -3.42 2.57
CA ILE A 67 -14.66 -2.95 2.47
C ILE A 67 -14.51 -1.65 3.26
N PHE A 68 -13.77 -1.72 4.36
CA PHE A 68 -13.60 -0.60 5.29
C PHE A 68 -12.43 0.28 4.87
N ALA A 69 -11.36 -0.34 4.37
CA ALA A 69 -10.22 0.38 3.84
C ALA A 69 -9.43 -0.43 2.81
N VAL A 70 -8.78 0.29 1.91
CA VAL A 70 -7.66 -0.20 1.09
C VAL A 70 -6.47 0.68 1.40
N ILE A 71 -5.35 0.08 1.78
CA ILE A 71 -4.19 0.78 2.33
C ILE A 71 -2.99 0.42 1.47
N ALA A 72 -2.33 1.42 0.89
CA ALA A 72 -1.05 1.21 0.23
C ALA A 72 0.04 1.09 1.30
N TYR A 73 0.87 0.05 1.24
CA TYR A 73 2.00 -0.17 2.13
C TYR A 73 3.23 -0.67 1.34
N GLY A 74 4.39 -0.74 1.98
CA GLY A 74 5.64 -1.12 1.32
C GLY A 74 6.62 0.05 1.15
N SER A 75 7.79 -0.23 0.57
CA SER A 75 8.91 0.72 0.52
C SER A 75 8.58 2.01 -0.22
N ALA A 76 7.75 1.94 -1.26
CA ALA A 76 7.38 3.09 -2.10
C ALA A 76 6.50 4.12 -1.37
N VAL A 77 5.85 3.76 -0.25
CA VAL A 77 5.00 4.69 0.51
C VAL A 77 5.60 5.13 1.84
N LYS A 78 6.73 4.55 2.26
CA LYS A 78 7.39 4.87 3.55
C LYS A 78 7.83 6.33 3.64
N TYR A 79 7.76 6.85 4.86
CA TYR A 79 8.26 8.18 5.23
C TYR A 79 9.23 8.10 6.43
N PRO A 80 10.31 8.90 6.43
CA PRO A 80 10.87 9.55 5.24
C PRO A 80 11.35 8.47 4.25
N GLY A 81 11.37 8.74 2.94
CA GLY A 81 11.85 7.81 1.91
C GLY A 81 13.36 7.52 1.98
N TYR A 82 13.97 7.68 3.16
CA TYR A 82 15.36 7.42 3.47
C TYR A 82 15.47 6.86 4.89
N LYS A 83 16.50 6.05 5.12
CA LYS A 83 16.94 5.64 6.45
C LYS A 83 18.23 6.37 6.82
N MET A 84 18.40 6.66 8.11
CA MET A 84 19.69 7.12 8.63
C MET A 84 20.55 5.88 8.86
N VAL A 85 21.74 5.86 8.26
CA VAL A 85 22.69 4.75 8.42
C VAL A 85 23.97 5.31 9.04
N PRO A 86 24.44 4.75 10.18
CA PRO A 86 25.72 5.13 10.73
C PRO A 86 26.82 4.70 9.78
N ARG A 87 27.70 5.64 9.42
CA ARG A 87 28.85 5.36 8.57
C ARG A 87 30.10 5.88 9.25
N ILE A 88 31.05 4.99 9.45
CA ILE A 88 32.37 5.34 9.96
C ILE A 88 33.16 5.96 8.81
N ARG A 89 33.61 7.20 9.00
CA ARG A 89 34.51 7.89 8.08
C ARG A 89 35.84 8.14 8.77
N LYS A 90 36.93 7.72 8.13
CA LYS A 90 38.28 8.17 8.49
C LYS A 90 38.54 9.51 7.79
N LYS A 91 38.85 10.55 8.56
CA LYS A 91 39.34 11.81 8.01
C LYS A 91 40.82 11.60 7.65
N TYR A 92 41.27 12.17 6.55
CA TYR A 92 42.62 12.07 5.93
C TYR A 92 42.81 10.92 4.92
N LEU A 93 43.48 11.26 3.81
CA LEU A 93 44.05 10.28 2.89
C LEU A 93 45.00 9.40 3.71
N ASP A 94 44.71 8.10 3.71
CA ASP A 94 45.58 7.03 4.18
C ASP A 94 45.73 6.83 5.72
N LEU A 95 44.93 5.88 6.21
CA LEU A 95 45.12 4.97 7.36
C LEU A 95 45.17 5.46 8.82
N PHE A 96 45.44 6.73 9.16
CA PHE A 96 45.76 7.09 10.57
C PHE A 96 44.88 8.17 11.25
N GLY A 97 43.76 8.56 10.66
CA GLY A 97 42.85 9.55 11.27
C GLY A 97 41.84 8.95 12.27
N PRO A 98 41.29 9.77 13.20
CA PRO A 98 40.25 9.32 14.12
C PRO A 98 39.00 8.86 13.34
N GLU A 99 38.42 7.76 13.80
CA GLU A 99 37.14 7.27 13.29
C GLU A 99 36.03 8.20 13.77
N ILE A 100 35.31 8.79 12.82
CA ILE A 100 34.16 9.64 13.12
C ILE A 100 32.93 8.90 12.60
N GLU A 101 31.99 8.61 13.50
CA GLU A 101 30.68 8.13 13.13
C GLU A 101 29.86 9.30 12.59
N VAL A 102 29.39 9.16 11.36
CA VAL A 102 28.55 10.17 10.70
C VAL A 102 27.28 9.47 10.25
N GLU A 103 26.13 10.01 10.63
CA GLU A 103 24.86 9.53 10.09
C GLU A 103 24.69 10.02 8.66
N LYS A 104 24.43 9.09 7.74
CA LYS A 104 24.13 9.40 6.34
C LYS A 104 22.69 9.03 6.01
N LYS A 105 22.01 9.90 5.29
CA LYS A 105 20.72 9.59 4.65
C LYS A 105 20.97 8.65 3.47
N GLU A 106 20.44 7.43 3.54
CA GLU A 106 20.36 6.51 2.41
C GLU A 106 18.92 6.39 1.97
N LEU A 107 18.65 6.63 0.68
CA LEU A 107 17.30 6.45 0.12
C LEU A 107 16.86 4.99 0.35
N ILE A 108 15.62 4.82 0.78
CA ILE A 108 14.97 3.51 0.75
C ILE A 108 14.72 3.26 -0.73
N THR A 109 15.43 2.29 -1.33
CA THR A 109 15.22 1.95 -2.73
C THR A 109 13.76 1.51 -2.89
N PRO A 110 12.97 2.19 -3.71
CA PRO A 110 11.60 1.79 -3.93
C PRO A 110 11.55 0.58 -4.84
N ASN A 111 11.11 -0.54 -4.29
CA ASN A 111 10.99 -1.76 -5.07
C ASN A 111 9.55 -2.28 -5.10
N ASP A 112 8.68 -1.82 -4.20
CA ASP A 112 7.34 -2.38 -4.02
C ASP A 112 6.31 -1.38 -3.47
N VAL A 113 5.09 -1.51 -3.98
CA VAL A 113 3.86 -1.10 -3.32
C VAL A 113 2.92 -2.29 -3.32
N ASP A 114 2.44 -2.62 -2.13
CA ASP A 114 1.41 -3.62 -1.93
C ASP A 114 0.16 -2.93 -1.35
N PHE A 115 -0.99 -3.58 -1.51
CA PHE A 115 -2.27 -3.08 -1.04
C PHE A 115 -2.85 -4.00 0.01
N TYR A 116 -3.24 -3.45 1.14
CA TYR A 116 -3.90 -4.17 2.20
C TYR A 116 -5.38 -3.79 2.20
N VAL A 117 -6.27 -4.79 2.13
CA VAL A 117 -7.71 -4.57 2.15
C VAL A 117 -8.29 -5.10 3.43
N LEU A 118 -8.90 -4.17 4.17
CA LEU A 118 -9.60 -4.45 5.41
C LEU A 118 -11.09 -4.56 5.14
N THR A 119 -11.67 -5.67 5.59
CA THR A 119 -13.10 -5.96 5.47
C THR A 119 -13.74 -6.19 6.82
N GLY A 120 -15.05 -5.97 6.92
CA GLY A 120 -15.81 -6.20 8.15
C GLY A 120 -15.84 -7.67 8.57
N ARG A 121 -15.80 -8.59 7.60
CA ARG A 121 -15.90 -10.04 7.84
C ARG A 121 -14.59 -10.75 7.56
N ASP A 122 -14.29 -11.77 8.35
CA ASP A 122 -13.14 -12.62 8.11
C ASP A 122 -13.28 -13.40 6.81
N ILE A 123 -12.25 -13.33 5.98
CA ILE A 123 -12.26 -13.92 4.66
C ILE A 123 -11.64 -15.31 4.78
N THR A 124 -12.49 -16.34 4.72
CA THR A 124 -12.09 -17.74 4.58
C THR A 124 -12.02 -18.10 3.08
N ARG A 125 -10.85 -18.57 2.63
CA ARG A 125 -10.45 -18.68 1.21
C ARG A 125 -11.38 -19.55 0.34
N HIS A 126 -11.63 -19.10 -0.90
CA HIS A 126 -11.66 -19.93 -2.13
C HIS A 126 -11.59 -19.08 -3.41
N LYS A 127 -10.45 -18.44 -3.69
CA LYS A 127 -10.08 -18.11 -5.07
C LYS A 127 -8.58 -17.90 -5.19
N SER A 128 -7.90 -18.85 -5.84
CA SER A 128 -6.64 -18.51 -6.50
C SER A 128 -7.03 -17.72 -7.75
N ILE A 129 -6.93 -16.39 -7.70
CA ILE A 129 -6.70 -15.65 -8.94
C ILE A 129 -5.31 -16.11 -9.36
N LYS A 130 -5.19 -16.83 -10.49
CA LYS A 130 -3.89 -17.34 -10.94
C LYS A 130 -2.94 -16.14 -11.05
N PRO A 131 -1.90 -16.03 -10.22
CA PRO A 131 -0.89 -15.03 -10.48
C PRO A 131 -0.31 -15.34 -11.87
N ARG A 132 -0.18 -14.33 -12.73
CA ARG A 132 0.82 -14.41 -13.81
C ARG A 132 2.17 -14.36 -13.10
N MET A 133 2.61 -15.53 -12.61
CA MET A 133 3.85 -15.69 -11.85
C MET A 133 5.04 -15.27 -12.69
N GLU A 134 5.73 -14.23 -12.24
CA GLU A 134 7.19 -14.22 -12.21
C GLU A 134 7.61 -13.91 -10.75
N ASN A 135 8.00 -14.98 -10.04
CA ASN A 135 8.90 -15.01 -8.89
C ASN A 135 8.55 -14.20 -7.62
N TYR A 136 7.76 -14.77 -6.70
CA TYR A 136 7.95 -14.51 -5.26
C TYR A 136 7.76 -15.79 -4.43
N ASN A 137 8.86 -16.23 -3.81
CA ASN A 137 8.87 -17.26 -2.78
C ASN A 137 8.65 -16.58 -1.43
N CYS A 138 7.42 -16.62 -0.91
CA CYS A 138 7.14 -16.21 0.47
C CYS A 138 7.05 -17.47 1.34
N GLY A 139 7.98 -17.59 2.29
CA GLY A 139 8.04 -18.69 3.26
C GLY A 139 6.78 -18.81 4.10
N SER A 140 6.58 -20.01 4.63
CA SER A 140 5.44 -20.49 5.42
C SER A 140 5.18 -19.71 6.72
N MET A 141 3.99 -19.09 6.86
CA MET A 141 3.06 -19.23 8.01
C MET A 141 1.86 -18.24 7.88
N GLY A 142 0.63 -18.76 7.93
CA GLY A 142 -0.59 -17.97 8.19
C GLY A 142 -1.29 -17.29 6.99
N ASP A 143 -1.92 -18.08 6.11
CA ASP A 143 -2.99 -17.68 5.16
C ASP A 143 -2.93 -16.24 4.60
N ILE A 144 -1.80 -15.81 4.03
CA ILE A 144 -1.73 -14.57 3.25
C ILE A 144 -2.31 -14.87 1.87
N THR A 145 -3.39 -14.18 1.49
CA THR A 145 -3.94 -14.23 0.13
C THR A 145 -3.39 -13.04 -0.63
N ALA A 146 -2.24 -13.25 -1.29
CA ALA A 146 -1.67 -12.30 -2.24
C ALA A 146 -2.33 -12.49 -3.62
N VAL A 147 -3.02 -11.48 -4.13
CA VAL A 147 -3.49 -11.44 -5.54
C VAL A 147 -2.55 -10.55 -6.32
N VAL A 148 -2.00 -11.07 -7.44
CA VAL A 148 -1.13 -10.32 -8.35
C VAL A 148 -1.81 -10.17 -9.70
N GLU A 149 -2.26 -8.96 -10.03
CA GLU A 149 -2.82 -8.63 -11.34
C GLU A 149 -2.29 -7.26 -11.79
N GLY A 150 -1.70 -7.19 -12.99
CA GLY A 150 -1.13 -5.93 -13.52
C GLY A 150 0.07 -5.35 -12.75
N GLY A 151 0.72 -6.14 -11.87
CA GLY A 151 1.78 -5.66 -10.98
C GLY A 151 1.28 -5.09 -9.65
N ILE A 152 -0.02 -5.21 -9.37
CA ILE A 152 -0.63 -4.85 -8.09
C ILE A 152 -0.68 -6.11 -7.23
N ASN A 153 0.00 -6.08 -6.07
CA ASN A 153 -0.10 -7.11 -5.05
C ASN A 153 -1.13 -6.69 -3.99
N LEU A 154 -2.02 -7.60 -3.62
CA LEU A 154 -3.05 -7.31 -2.63
C LEU A 154 -3.10 -8.37 -1.54
N VAL A 155 -3.12 -7.97 -0.27
CA VAL A 155 -3.41 -8.79 0.91
C VAL A 155 -4.76 -8.39 1.51
N ASN A 156 -5.65 -9.34 1.75
CA ASN A 156 -6.96 -9.09 2.35
C ASN A 156 -7.10 -9.72 3.74
N ARG A 157 -7.71 -8.99 4.68
CA ARG A 157 -8.01 -9.46 6.04
C ARG A 157 -9.37 -8.94 6.51
N GLY A 158 -10.09 -9.76 7.27
CA GLY A 158 -11.20 -9.28 8.10
C GLY A 158 -10.68 -8.65 9.40
N ILE A 159 -11.55 -7.96 10.13
CA ILE A 159 -11.18 -7.33 11.41
C ILE A 159 -10.72 -8.36 12.45
N GLY A 160 -11.33 -9.56 12.47
CA GLY A 160 -10.93 -10.63 13.39
C GLY A 160 -9.52 -11.12 13.08
N GLN A 161 -9.26 -11.41 11.80
CA GLN A 161 -7.94 -11.80 11.29
C GLN A 161 -6.87 -10.71 11.48
N LEU A 162 -7.25 -9.44 11.35
CA LEU A 162 -6.35 -8.31 11.63
C LEU A 162 -5.96 -8.27 13.10
N ALA A 163 -6.93 -8.37 14.02
CA ALA A 163 -6.67 -8.35 15.45
C ALA A 163 -5.78 -9.52 15.89
N GLU A 164 -6.13 -10.74 15.48
CA GLU A 164 -5.32 -11.94 15.73
C GLU A 164 -3.92 -11.82 15.11
N GLY A 165 -3.83 -11.27 13.89
CA GLY A 165 -2.55 -11.02 13.22
C GLY A 165 -1.66 -10.08 14.03
N ILE A 166 -2.19 -8.96 14.52
CA ILE A 166 -1.43 -8.00 15.33
C ILE A 166 -0.97 -8.63 16.64
N GLU A 167 -1.84 -9.35 17.34
CA GLU A 167 -1.51 -10.04 18.59
C GLU A 167 -0.37 -11.05 18.41
N ASN A 168 -0.32 -11.70 17.25
CA ASN A 168 0.71 -12.68 16.90
C ASN A 168 1.93 -12.10 16.16
N GLY A 169 2.03 -10.78 16.01
CA GLY A 169 3.17 -10.14 15.38
C GLY A 169 3.23 -10.24 13.85
N ASP A 170 2.08 -10.35 13.16
CA ASP A 170 1.98 -10.29 11.69
C ASP A 170 2.55 -8.97 11.18
N THR A 171 3.76 -9.06 10.62
CA THR A 171 4.52 -7.90 10.13
C THR A 171 3.82 -7.17 8.99
N ILE A 172 2.99 -7.86 8.19
CA ILE A 172 2.24 -7.25 7.08
C ILE A 172 1.13 -6.38 7.65
N SER A 173 0.29 -6.95 8.52
CA SER A 173 -0.82 -6.23 9.14
C SER A 173 -0.31 -5.04 9.98
N ILE A 174 0.78 -5.23 10.73
CA ILE A 174 1.42 -4.16 11.49
C ILE A 174 1.95 -3.07 10.55
N SER A 175 2.69 -3.42 9.49
CA SER A 175 3.24 -2.43 8.55
C SER A 175 2.14 -1.65 7.84
N ALA A 176 1.07 -2.32 7.38
CA ALA A 176 -0.06 -1.67 6.75
C ALA A 176 -0.77 -0.68 7.69
N MET A 177 -1.04 -1.07 8.93
CA MET A 177 -1.73 -0.21 9.89
C MET A 177 -0.86 0.94 10.42
N LYS A 178 0.45 0.71 10.57
CA LYS A 178 1.39 1.67 11.15
C LYS A 178 1.97 2.64 10.13
N GLU A 179 2.43 2.13 9.00
CA GLU A 179 3.18 2.90 7.98
C GLU A 179 2.38 3.11 6.69
N GLY A 180 1.30 2.36 6.50
CA GLY A 180 0.49 2.41 5.28
C GLY A 180 -0.32 3.70 5.14
N ILE A 181 -0.70 3.98 3.91
CA ILE A 181 -1.47 5.16 3.50
C ILE A 181 -2.82 4.69 2.97
N PRO A 182 -3.92 4.99 3.67
CA PRO A 182 -5.27 4.67 3.20
C PRO A 182 -5.53 5.31 1.85
N VAL A 183 -5.82 4.47 0.86
CA VAL A 183 -6.25 4.86 -0.48
C VAL A 183 -7.75 5.07 -0.50
N PHE A 184 -8.49 4.07 -0.02
CA PHE A 184 -9.93 4.15 0.17
C PHE A 184 -10.21 3.87 1.63
N TYR A 185 -11.11 4.62 2.24
CA TYR A 185 -11.61 4.27 3.55
C TYR A 185 -12.92 5.00 3.85
N ASP A 186 -13.68 4.44 4.78
CA ASP A 186 -14.79 5.10 5.44
C ASP A 186 -14.53 5.24 6.95
N ASP A 187 -15.49 5.83 7.66
CA ASP A 187 -15.35 6.19 9.07
C ASP A 187 -15.06 4.97 9.98
N ARG A 188 -15.46 3.76 9.58
CA ARG A 188 -15.23 2.53 10.35
C ARG A 188 -13.75 2.14 10.40
N PHE A 189 -12.95 2.57 9.42
CA PHE A 189 -11.51 2.34 9.43
C PHE A 189 -10.84 2.97 10.65
N GLU A 190 -11.24 4.19 11.00
CA GLU A 190 -10.71 4.92 12.15
C GLU A 190 -11.10 4.24 13.46
N GLU A 191 -12.33 3.72 13.56
CA GLU A 191 -12.79 2.93 14.72
C GLU A 191 -11.94 1.66 14.91
N VAL A 192 -11.67 0.93 13.81
CA VAL A 192 -10.81 -0.26 13.86
C VAL A 192 -9.40 0.11 14.30
N ARG A 193 -8.83 1.20 13.76
CA ARG A 193 -7.48 1.65 14.14
C ARG A 193 -7.37 1.96 15.63
N VAL A 194 -8.36 2.67 16.19
CA VAL A 194 -8.39 2.96 17.63
C VAL A 194 -8.49 1.67 18.44
N LYS A 195 -9.32 0.72 17.99
CA LYS A 195 -9.52 -0.56 18.68
C LYS A 195 -8.26 -1.44 18.73
N ILE A 196 -7.49 -1.51 17.64
CA ILE A 196 -6.26 -2.32 17.58
C ILE A 196 -5.05 -1.66 18.27
N GLY A 197 -5.14 -0.37 18.63
CA GLY A 197 -4.10 0.32 19.37
C GLY A 197 -2.80 0.60 18.60
N ILE A 198 -2.81 0.56 17.27
CA ILE A 198 -1.64 0.91 16.45
C ILE A 198 -1.66 2.40 16.11
N GLU A 199 -0.67 3.13 16.60
CA GLU A 199 -0.40 4.51 16.18
C GLU A 199 0.25 4.55 14.80
N ARG A 200 -0.13 5.54 13.99
CA ARG A 200 0.44 5.73 12.64
C ARG A 200 1.74 6.51 12.73
N ASP A 201 2.76 5.97 12.06
CA ASP A 201 4.07 6.62 11.94
C ASP A 201 4.16 7.48 10.67
N THR A 202 3.28 7.28 9.68
CA THR A 202 3.31 8.04 8.44
C THR A 202 2.45 9.30 8.52
N PRO A 203 3.03 10.51 8.33
CA PRO A 203 2.25 11.75 8.25
C PRO A 203 1.61 11.96 6.88
N ARG A 204 1.91 11.08 5.90
CA ARG A 204 1.53 11.27 4.51
C ARG A 204 0.06 10.93 4.28
N ARG A 205 -0.54 11.62 3.32
CA ARG A 205 -1.91 11.39 2.87
C ARG A 205 -2.04 11.58 1.37
N ILE A 206 -3.12 11.05 0.81
CA ILE A 206 -3.44 11.24 -0.60
C ILE A 206 -4.20 12.54 -0.76
N TYR A 207 -3.78 13.33 -1.74
CA TYR A 207 -4.48 14.49 -2.22
C TYR A 207 -5.19 14.09 -3.51
N TRP A 208 -6.52 13.99 -3.44
CA TRP A 208 -7.35 13.67 -4.59
C TRP A 208 -7.57 14.91 -5.47
N GLY A 209 -7.74 14.69 -6.76
CA GLY A 209 -8.05 15.72 -7.74
C GLY A 209 -8.66 15.11 -8.99
N GLU A 210 -8.97 15.95 -9.96
CA GLU A 210 -9.37 15.50 -11.29
C GLU A 210 -8.39 16.06 -12.33
N ASP A 211 -8.05 15.25 -13.34
CA ASP A 211 -7.27 15.71 -14.49
C ASP A 211 -8.12 16.53 -15.48
N TYR A 212 -7.51 16.98 -16.57
CA TYR A 212 -8.20 17.76 -17.61
C TYR A 212 -9.30 16.98 -18.36
N ARG A 213 -9.34 15.65 -18.23
CA ARG A 213 -10.39 14.76 -18.76
C ARG A 213 -11.41 14.39 -17.69
N ALA A 214 -11.34 15.03 -16.53
CA ALA A 214 -12.15 14.75 -15.35
C ALA A 214 -11.94 13.33 -14.78
N ASN A 215 -10.79 12.69 -15.01
CA ASN A 215 -10.44 11.44 -14.34
C ASN A 215 -9.95 11.72 -12.93
N LEU A 216 -10.38 10.90 -11.97
CA LEU A 216 -9.87 10.94 -10.61
C LEU A 216 -8.39 10.57 -10.59
N ILE A 217 -7.57 11.46 -10.01
CA ILE A 217 -6.14 11.27 -9.79
C ILE A 217 -5.80 11.50 -8.32
N GLY A 218 -4.79 10.81 -7.82
CA GLY A 218 -4.31 10.97 -6.44
C GLY A 218 -2.81 11.17 -6.40
N GLU A 219 -2.33 11.93 -5.41
CA GLU A 219 -0.89 12.10 -5.15
C GLU A 219 -0.61 11.94 -3.65
N ILE A 220 0.34 11.07 -3.30
CA ILE A 220 0.80 10.91 -1.91
C ILE A 220 1.77 12.04 -1.57
N LYS A 221 1.44 12.87 -0.56
CA LYS A 221 2.35 13.91 -0.03
C LYS A 221 2.61 13.72 1.44
#